data_AF-A0A6B3EJU0-F1
#
_entry.id   AF-A0A6B3EJU0-F1
#
_cell.length_a   1.000
_cell.length_b   1.000
_cell.length_c   1.000
_cell.angle_alpha   90.00
_cell.angle_beta   90.00
_cell.angle_gamma   90.00
#
_symmetry.space_group_name_H-M   'P 1'
#
loop_
_entity.id
_entity.type
_entity.pdbx_description
1 polymer ?
#
loop_
_entity_poly.entity_id
_entity_poly.type
_entity_poly.pdbx_seq_one_letter_code
_entity_poly.pdbx_strand_id
1 'polypeptide(L)'
;RLGGTQAHGAVLERVVVRGGKLDYLNLRGAKLKDVVFEACVLVEPDFGGASLERVAFVDCVVKGADLNKVTLKDVDLRRAAELGVASGIGGLRGAAISPDQLIDLAPALAAELGMRVLDLG
;
A
#
# COMPACT_ATOMS: atom_id res chain seq x y z
N ARG A 1 -4.06 -14.94 -12.28
CA ARG A 1 -4.04 -14.84 -10.80
C ARG A 1 -2.73 -15.45 -10.34
N LEU A 2 -1.99 -14.75 -9.49
CA LEU A 2 -0.80 -15.25 -8.83
C LEU A 2 -1.09 -15.24 -7.32
N GLY A 3 -0.88 -16.37 -6.65
CA GLY A 3 -1.06 -16.50 -5.21
C GLY A 3 0.27 -16.85 -4.55
N GLY A 4 0.61 -16.19 -3.46
CA GLY A 4 1.82 -16.45 -2.69
C GLY A 4 3.12 -16.17 -3.46
N THR A 5 3.10 -15.24 -4.43
CA THR A 5 4.32 -14.87 -5.15
C THR A 5 5.35 -14.28 -4.19
N GLN A 6 6.50 -14.94 -4.09
CA GLN A 6 7.60 -14.51 -3.25
C GLN A 6 8.54 -13.61 -4.06
N ALA A 7 8.59 -12.33 -3.70
CA ALA A 7 9.49 -11.32 -4.25
C ALA A 7 10.19 -10.53 -3.12
N HIS A 8 10.41 -11.20 -1.98
CA HIS A 8 11.09 -10.60 -0.84
C HIS A 8 12.52 -10.16 -1.24
N GLY A 9 12.95 -8.99 -0.79
CA GLY A 9 14.27 -8.44 -1.12
C GLY A 9 14.51 -8.16 -2.61
N ALA A 10 13.50 -8.28 -3.47
CA ALA A 10 13.64 -8.04 -4.89
C ALA A 10 14.02 -6.59 -5.17
N VAL A 11 14.67 -6.37 -6.32
CA VAL A 11 14.91 -5.03 -6.86
C VAL A 11 14.14 -4.89 -8.15
N LEU A 12 13.16 -3.98 -8.18
CA LEU A 12 12.37 -3.66 -9.35
C LEU A 12 12.61 -2.20 -9.73
N GLU A 13 13.06 -1.98 -10.96
CA GLU A 13 13.33 -0.64 -11.47
C GLU A 13 12.70 -0.47 -12.86
N ARG A 14 11.92 0.60 -13.07
CA ARG A 14 11.23 0.88 -14.35
C ARG A 14 10.33 -0.27 -14.80
N VAL A 15 9.51 -0.79 -13.89
CA VAL A 15 8.62 -1.93 -14.14
C VAL A 15 7.17 -1.47 -14.16
N VAL A 16 6.37 -2.03 -15.08
CA VAL A 16 4.91 -1.93 -15.03
C VAL A 16 4.34 -3.32 -14.78
N VAL A 17 3.53 -3.45 -13.73
CA VAL A 17 2.73 -4.64 -13.44
C VAL A 17 1.29 -4.31 -13.81
N ARG A 18 0.73 -5.04 -14.78
CA ARG A 18 -0.62 -4.78 -15.30
C ARG A 18 -1.56 -5.94 -15.05
N GLY A 19 -2.74 -5.63 -14.53
CA GLY A 19 -3.83 -6.58 -14.38
C GLY A 19 -3.54 -7.67 -13.35
N GLY A 20 -4.52 -8.54 -13.19
CA GLY A 20 -4.39 -9.75 -12.40
C GLY A 20 -4.65 -9.55 -10.91
N LYS A 21 -4.91 -10.68 -10.26
CA LYS A 21 -5.08 -10.79 -8.82
C LYS A 21 -3.81 -11.39 -8.22
N LEU A 22 -3.21 -10.67 -7.28
CA LEU A 22 -1.94 -10.94 -6.61
C LEU A 22 -2.23 -11.17 -5.12
N ASP A 23 -2.62 -12.39 -4.78
CA ASP A 23 -2.95 -12.78 -3.41
C ASP A 23 -1.65 -13.06 -2.65
N TYR A 24 -1.48 -12.50 -1.45
CA TYR A 24 -0.31 -12.70 -0.58
C TYR A 24 1.02 -12.39 -1.27
N LEU A 25 1.06 -11.30 -2.06
CA LEU A 25 2.29 -10.85 -2.71
C LEU A 25 3.30 -10.40 -1.64
N ASN A 26 4.41 -11.13 -1.53
CA ASN A 26 5.45 -10.82 -0.56
C ASN A 26 6.53 -9.95 -1.20
N LEU A 27 6.57 -8.67 -0.84
CA LEU A 27 7.60 -7.68 -1.22
C LEU A 27 8.40 -7.22 0.00
N ARG A 28 8.45 -8.02 1.06
CA ARG A 28 9.18 -7.68 2.29
C ARG A 28 10.63 -7.35 1.99
N GLY A 29 11.10 -6.18 2.42
CA GLY A 29 12.47 -5.70 2.20
C GLY A 29 12.84 -5.40 0.74
N ALA A 30 11.87 -5.43 -0.19
CA ALA A 30 12.12 -5.14 -1.59
C ALA A 30 12.45 -3.65 -1.83
N LYS A 31 13.14 -3.36 -2.93
CA LYS A 31 13.43 -2.00 -3.41
C LYS A 31 12.71 -1.79 -4.74
N LEU A 32 11.76 -0.87 -4.76
CA LEU A 32 11.00 -0.51 -5.94
C LEU A 32 11.30 0.94 -6.30
N LYS A 33 11.64 1.18 -7.56
CA LYS A 33 11.93 2.51 -8.08
C LYS A 33 11.33 2.68 -9.47
N ASP A 34 10.56 3.74 -9.69
CA ASP A 34 9.88 3.99 -10.97
C ASP A 34 8.97 2.81 -11.37
N VAL A 35 8.11 2.37 -10.45
CA VAL A 35 7.21 1.21 -10.65
C VAL A 35 5.75 1.64 -10.74
N VAL A 36 5.00 1.08 -11.68
CA VAL A 36 3.54 1.29 -11.76
C VAL A 36 2.83 -0.05 -11.63
N PHE A 37 1.91 -0.13 -10.66
CA PHE A 37 0.88 -1.17 -10.63
C PHE A 37 -0.37 -0.60 -11.26
N GLU A 38 -0.91 -1.27 -12.28
CA GLU A 38 -2.06 -0.80 -13.05
C GLU A 38 -3.13 -1.90 -13.14
N ALA A 39 -4.37 -1.58 -12.75
CA ALA A 39 -5.51 -2.50 -12.78
C ALA A 39 -5.27 -3.83 -12.02
N CYS A 40 -4.43 -3.82 -10.98
CA CYS A 40 -4.15 -4.99 -10.16
C CYS A 40 -5.11 -5.09 -8.96
N VAL A 41 -5.43 -6.32 -8.57
CA VAL A 41 -6.09 -6.61 -7.29
C VAL A 41 -5.06 -7.25 -6.37
N LEU A 42 -4.57 -6.49 -5.38
CA LEU A 42 -3.62 -6.94 -4.37
C LEU A 42 -4.37 -7.26 -3.09
N VAL A 43 -4.36 -8.54 -2.68
CA VAL A 43 -4.99 -8.98 -1.43
C VAL A 43 -3.90 -9.42 -0.48
N GLU A 44 -3.83 -8.77 0.67
CA GLU A 44 -2.83 -8.96 1.72
C GLU A 44 -1.38 -8.88 1.21
N PRO A 45 -0.99 -7.82 0.47
CA PRO A 45 0.41 -7.63 0.10
C PRO A 45 1.26 -7.27 1.33
N ASP A 46 2.44 -7.89 1.45
CA ASP A 46 3.43 -7.60 2.49
C ASP A 46 4.52 -6.67 1.93
N PHE A 47 4.52 -5.41 2.36
CA PHE A 47 5.57 -4.41 2.05
C PHE A 47 6.50 -4.17 3.25
N GLY A 48 6.54 -5.09 4.20
CA GLY A 48 7.29 -4.95 5.45
C GLY A 48 8.76 -4.61 5.20
N GLY A 49 9.23 -3.46 5.67
CA GLY A 49 10.61 -3.01 5.48
C GLY A 49 11.00 -2.70 4.03
N ALA A 50 10.06 -2.66 3.08
CA ALA A 50 10.34 -2.32 1.69
C ALA A 50 10.65 -0.82 1.54
N SER A 51 11.34 -0.48 0.45
CA SER A 51 11.59 0.91 0.05
C SER A 51 10.98 1.16 -1.32
N LEU A 52 10.05 2.10 -1.40
CA LEU A 52 9.34 2.48 -2.62
C LEU A 52 9.67 3.94 -2.94
N GLU A 53 10.22 4.19 -4.13
CA GLU A 53 10.52 5.52 -4.66
C GLU A 53 9.84 5.73 -6.01
N ARG A 54 9.03 6.78 -6.17
CA ARG A 54 8.28 7.08 -7.40
C ARG A 54 7.46 5.88 -7.89
N VAL A 55 6.60 5.39 -7.00
CA VAL A 55 5.71 4.24 -7.27
C VAL A 55 4.26 4.71 -7.34
N ALA A 56 3.51 4.22 -8.31
CA ALA A 56 2.09 4.56 -8.47
C ALA A 56 1.20 3.31 -8.50
N PHE A 57 0.02 3.43 -7.91
CA PHE A 57 -1.04 2.43 -7.96
C PHE A 57 -2.25 3.01 -8.70
N VAL A 58 -2.45 2.57 -9.94
CA VAL A 58 -3.44 3.13 -10.87
C VAL A 58 -4.57 2.13 -11.07
N ASP A 59 -5.78 2.53 -10.69
CA ASP A 59 -7.00 1.73 -10.82
C ASP A 59 -6.86 0.35 -10.14
N CYS A 60 -6.05 0.30 -9.08
CA CYS A 60 -5.76 -0.88 -8.30
C CYS A 60 -6.70 -1.00 -7.10
N VAL A 61 -6.99 -2.23 -6.70
CA VAL A 61 -7.64 -2.55 -5.43
C VAL A 61 -6.59 -3.13 -4.50
N VAL A 62 -6.28 -2.44 -3.41
CA VAL A 62 -5.33 -2.88 -2.38
C VAL A 62 -6.11 -3.19 -1.12
N LYS A 63 -6.13 -4.45 -0.69
CA LYS A 63 -6.83 -4.89 0.53
C LYS A 63 -5.84 -5.44 1.53
N GLY A 64 -5.87 -4.95 2.76
CA GLY A 64 -5.11 -5.51 3.87
C GLY A 64 -3.59 -5.44 3.72
N ALA A 65 -3.06 -4.34 3.19
CA ALA A 65 -1.60 -4.19 3.06
C ALA A 65 -0.89 -4.17 4.43
N ASP A 66 0.24 -4.86 4.53
CA ASP A 66 1.18 -4.67 5.65
C ASP A 66 2.24 -3.64 5.23
N LEU A 67 2.27 -2.51 5.93
CA LEU A 67 3.19 -1.39 5.71
C LEU A 67 4.22 -1.23 6.85
N ASN A 68 4.37 -2.23 7.72
CA ASN A 68 5.31 -2.16 8.84
C ASN A 68 6.74 -1.86 8.38
N LYS A 69 7.33 -0.77 8.89
CA LYS A 69 8.71 -0.32 8.55
C LYS A 69 8.93 0.00 7.07
N VAL A 70 7.88 0.15 6.27
CA VAL A 70 8.03 0.60 4.87
C VAL A 70 8.58 2.03 4.82
N THR A 71 9.37 2.33 3.79
CA THR A 71 9.78 3.70 3.46
C THR A 71 9.18 4.09 2.12
N LEU A 72 8.41 5.17 2.10
CA LEU A 72 7.76 5.71 0.89
C LEU A 72 8.35 7.07 0.55
N LYS A 73 8.73 7.26 -0.72
CA LYS A 73 9.16 8.54 -1.27
C LYS A 73 8.48 8.75 -2.63
N ASP A 74 7.72 9.84 -2.77
CA ASP A 74 7.00 10.16 -4.00
C ASP A 74 6.05 9.03 -4.45
N VAL A 75 5.33 8.42 -3.50
CA VAL A 75 4.38 7.33 -3.78
C VAL A 75 2.97 7.89 -3.96
N ASP A 76 2.34 7.60 -5.09
CA ASP A 76 1.00 8.09 -5.43
C ASP A 76 -0.03 6.96 -5.33
N LEU A 77 -0.92 7.06 -4.34
CA LEU A 77 -2.03 6.14 -4.10
C LEU A 77 -3.38 6.75 -4.49
N ARG A 78 -3.44 8.02 -4.92
CA ARG A 78 -4.71 8.73 -5.19
C ARG A 78 -5.60 8.06 -6.23
N ARG A 79 -5.00 7.28 -7.13
CA ARG A 79 -5.70 6.53 -8.19
C ARG A 79 -5.97 5.07 -7.84
N ALA A 80 -5.63 4.61 -6.64
CA ALA A 80 -6.09 3.31 -6.16
C ALA A 80 -7.61 3.39 -5.95
N ALA A 81 -8.34 2.47 -6.57
CA ALA A 81 -9.80 2.38 -6.45
C ALA A 81 -10.23 1.97 -5.04
N GLU A 82 -9.38 1.23 -4.32
CA GLU A 82 -9.57 0.89 -2.90
C GLU A 82 -8.20 0.81 -2.22
N LEU A 83 -8.11 1.33 -0.99
CA LEU A 83 -6.90 1.32 -0.18
C LEU A 83 -7.22 0.84 1.25
N GLY A 84 -7.01 -0.44 1.50
CA GLY A 84 -7.07 -1.06 2.82
C GLY A 84 -5.68 -1.36 3.35
N VAL A 85 -5.39 -0.90 4.57
CA VAL A 85 -4.15 -1.18 5.30
C VAL A 85 -4.49 -2.00 6.54
N ALA A 86 -3.88 -3.18 6.67
CA ALA A 86 -4.09 -4.06 7.83
C ALA A 86 -3.16 -3.69 9.00
N SER A 87 -1.93 -3.26 8.70
CA SER A 87 -0.93 -2.93 9.73
C SER A 87 0.08 -1.90 9.25
N GLY A 88 0.67 -1.18 10.20
CA GLY A 88 1.71 -0.20 9.93
C GLY A 88 1.22 1.04 9.20
N ILE A 89 0.01 1.54 9.51
CA ILE A 89 -0.61 2.69 8.84
C ILE A 89 0.29 3.95 8.85
N GLY A 90 1.11 4.14 9.89
CA GLY A 90 2.12 5.20 9.93
C GLY A 90 3.18 5.13 8.82
N GLY A 91 3.30 3.98 8.15
CA GLY A 91 4.12 3.77 6.95
C GLY A 91 3.64 4.56 5.73
N LEU A 92 2.38 5.04 5.71
CA LEU A 92 1.86 5.92 4.67
C LEU A 92 2.47 7.33 4.67
N ARG A 93 3.28 7.68 5.68
CA ARG A 93 3.95 8.98 5.75
C ARG A 93 4.67 9.30 4.43
N GLY A 94 4.33 10.44 3.84
CA GLY A 94 4.92 10.93 2.59
C GLY A 94 4.24 10.40 1.31
N ALA A 95 3.27 9.49 1.42
CA ALA A 95 2.45 9.09 0.28
C ALA A 95 1.35 10.13 -0.01
N ALA A 96 0.99 10.26 -1.28
CA ALA A 96 -0.16 11.05 -1.70
C ALA A 96 -1.42 10.16 -1.71
N ILE A 97 -2.45 10.57 -0.97
CA ILE A 97 -3.79 9.94 -0.94
C ILE A 97 -4.88 10.94 -1.30
N SER A 98 -6.06 10.48 -1.69
CA SER A 98 -7.22 11.34 -1.97
C SER A 98 -8.00 11.69 -0.68
N PRO A 99 -8.89 12.69 -0.70
CA PRO A 99 -9.77 12.99 0.43
C PRO A 99 -10.66 11.81 0.84
N ASP A 100 -11.20 11.07 -0.13
CA ASP A 100 -12.05 9.90 0.15
C ASP A 100 -11.25 8.80 0.87
N GLN A 101 -10.02 8.55 0.41
CA GLN A 101 -9.11 7.62 1.08
C GLN A 101 -8.76 8.07 2.50
N LEU A 102 -8.64 9.38 2.75
CA LEU A 102 -8.42 9.89 4.10
C LEU A 102 -9.61 9.57 5.02
N ILE A 103 -10.84 9.70 4.53
CA ILE A 103 -12.05 9.36 5.28
C ILE A 103 -12.05 7.86 5.62
N ASP A 104 -11.77 7.01 4.63
CA ASP A 104 -11.72 5.55 4.81
C ASP A 104 -10.62 5.12 5.80
N LEU A 105 -9.47 5.79 5.78
CA LEU A 105 -8.34 5.50 6.66
C LEU A 105 -8.43 6.19 8.02
N ALA A 106 -9.34 7.14 8.22
CA ALA A 106 -9.43 7.94 9.43
C ALA A 106 -9.50 7.10 10.73
N PRO A 107 -10.26 5.99 10.80
CA PRO A 107 -10.27 5.15 11.99
C PRO A 107 -8.90 4.54 12.33
N ALA A 108 -8.19 4.04 11.31
CA ALA A 108 -6.86 3.44 11.49
C ALA A 108 -5.83 4.50 11.90
N LEU A 109 -5.89 5.70 11.29
CA LEU A 109 -5.03 6.82 11.64
C LEU A 109 -5.30 7.34 13.06
N ALA A 110 -6.55 7.45 13.46
CA ALA A 110 -6.92 7.83 14.83
C ALA A 110 -6.36 6.82 15.85
N ALA A 111 -6.49 5.52 15.57
CA ALA A 111 -5.95 4.46 16.40
C ALA A 111 -4.41 4.53 16.51
N GLU A 112 -3.70 4.76 15.40
CA GLU A 112 -2.24 4.94 15.37
C GLU A 112 -1.79 6.13 16.23
N LEU A 113 -2.58 7.21 16.24
CA LEU A 113 -2.31 8.39 17.05
C LEU A 113 -2.76 8.24 18.52
N GLY A 114 -3.33 7.10 18.91
CA GLY A 114 -3.87 6.86 20.25
C GLY A 114 -5.12 7.69 20.56
N MET A 115 -5.82 8.19 19.53
CA MET A 115 -7.04 8.95 19.69
C MET A 115 -8.22 8.03 20.03
N ARG A 116 -9.07 8.50 20.95
CA ARG A 116 -10.37 7.88 21.22
C ARG A 116 -11.43 8.62 20.43
N VAL A 117 -12.05 7.95 19.46
CA VAL A 117 -13.19 8.48 18.70
C VAL A 117 -14.45 8.10 19.47
N LEU A 118 -15.20 9.09 19.95
CA LEU A 118 -16.40 8.92 20.76
C LEU A 118 -17.56 9.62 20.07
N ASP A 119 -18.73 9.00 20.08
CA ASP A 119 -19.97 9.65 19.64
C ASP A 119 -20.56 10.49 20.79
N LEU A 120 -21.23 11.57 20.42
CA LEU A 120 -22.05 12.36 21.32
C LEU A 120 -23.42 11.68 21.34
N GLY A 121 -23.59 10.67 22.20
CA GLY A 121 -24.86 9.94 22.33
C GLY A 121 -26.08 10.82 22.51
#